data_AF-A0A819ZSN5-F1
#
_entry.id   AF-A0A819ZSN5-F1
#
_cell.length_a   1.000
_cell.length_b   1.000
_cell.length_c   1.000
_cell.angle_alpha   90.00
_cell.angle_beta   90.00
_cell.angle_gamma   90.00
#
_symmetry.space_group_name_H-M   'P 1'
#
loop_
_entity.id
_entity.type
_entity.pdbx_description
1 polymer ?
#
loop_
_entity_poly.entity_id
_entity_poly.type
_entity_poly.pdbx_seq_one_letter_code
_entity_poly.pdbx_strand_id
1 'polypeptide(L)'
;DSIAECLNYIRTHNYNTIEPNLEAENAWANHVNEVSNMTLYPTVKSWYTGANIEGKPRMFMPYAGGLNVYRQKCKEIVADDYQGFSFAKSSSTPSIEAL
;
A
#
# COMPACT_ATOMS: atom_id res chain seq x y z
N ASP A 1 -11.26 1.30 -10.73
CA ASP A 1 -10.09 2.02 -10.19
C ASP A 1 -9.97 1.54 -8.75
N SER A 2 -8.83 1.00 -8.33
CA SER A 2 -8.72 0.28 -7.05
C SER A 2 -8.99 1.17 -5.84
N ILE A 3 -8.72 2.47 -5.91
CA ILE A 3 -9.01 3.39 -4.80
C ILE A 3 -10.52 3.67 -4.72
N ALA A 4 -11.18 3.90 -5.85
CA ALA A 4 -12.63 4.09 -5.87
C ALA A 4 -13.39 2.84 -5.37
N GLU A 5 -12.91 1.65 -5.74
CA GLU A 5 -13.47 0.37 -5.30
C GLU A 5 -13.25 0.18 -3.78
N CYS A 6 -12.07 0.53 -3.26
CA CYS A 6 -11.76 0.52 -1.83
C CYS A 6 -12.68 1.43 -1.02
N LEU A 7 -12.86 2.68 -1.47
CA LEU A 7 -13.76 3.63 -0.82
C LEU A 7 -15.20 3.15 -0.83
N ASN A 8 -15.65 2.53 -1.92
CA ASN A 8 -16.99 1.95 -1.97
C ASN A 8 -17.11 0.77 -1.00
N TYR A 9 -16.11 -0.11 -0.94
CA TYR A 9 -16.10 -1.27 -0.04
C TYR A 9 -16.19 -0.86 1.43
N ILE A 10 -15.37 0.10 1.87
CA ILE A 10 -15.40 0.61 3.26
C ILE A 10 -16.79 1.18 3.59
N ARG A 11 -17.38 1.94 2.66
CA ARG A 11 -18.70 2.56 2.83
C ARG A 11 -19.82 1.51 2.91
N THR A 12 -19.83 0.51 2.03
CA THR A 12 -20.90 -0.50 2.01
C THR A 12 -20.85 -1.44 3.21
N HIS A 13 -19.67 -1.66 3.78
CA HIS A 13 -19.48 -2.54 4.94
C HIS A 13 -19.49 -1.79 6.29
N ASN A 14 -19.72 -0.48 6.27
CA ASN A 14 -19.73 0.40 7.44
C ASN A 14 -18.43 0.36 8.25
N TYR A 15 -17.28 0.38 7.56
CA TYR A 15 -15.96 0.58 8.18
C TYR A 15 -15.60 2.06 8.20
N ASN A 16 -14.75 2.46 9.15
CA ASN A 16 -14.26 3.82 9.30
C ASN A 16 -12.80 3.95 8.86
N THR A 17 -12.01 2.87 8.99
CA THR A 17 -10.62 2.83 8.56
C THR A 17 -10.33 1.56 7.77
N ILE A 18 -9.37 1.67 6.87
CA ILE A 18 -8.66 0.55 6.24
C ILE A 18 -7.17 0.86 6.39
N GLU A 19 -6.38 -0.09 6.86
CA GLU A 19 -4.93 0.05 6.96
C GLU A 19 -4.25 -1.25 6.54
N PRO A 20 -3.19 -1.21 5.70
CA PRO A 20 -2.40 -2.41 5.46
C PRO A 20 -1.79 -2.89 6.78
N ASN A 21 -1.73 -4.21 6.96
CA ASN A 21 -0.96 -4.75 8.07
C ASN A 21 0.55 -4.68 7.75
N LEU A 22 1.37 -4.68 8.80
CA LEU A 22 2.81 -4.54 8.67
C LEU A 22 3.44 -5.65 7.82
N GLU A 23 2.88 -6.86 7.85
CA GLU A 23 3.35 -7.99 7.04
C GLU A 23 3.15 -7.72 5.54
N ALA A 24 1.97 -7.22 5.14
CA ALA A 24 1.64 -6.87 3.77
C ALA A 24 2.50 -5.71 3.26
N GLU A 25 2.75 -4.69 4.10
CA GLU A 25 3.67 -3.59 3.75
C GLU A 25 5.09 -4.10 3.50
N ASN A 26 5.62 -4.93 4.41
CA ASN A 26 6.96 -5.51 4.26
C ASN A 26 7.06 -6.43 3.05
N ALA A 27 6.04 -7.26 2.80
CA ALA A 27 5.97 -8.12 1.63
C ALA A 27 5.96 -7.30 0.34
N TRP A 28 5.21 -6.19 0.29
CA TRP A 28 5.22 -5.29 -0.85
C TRP A 28 6.58 -4.61 -1.05
N ALA A 29 7.21 -4.12 0.02
CA ALA A 29 8.54 -3.51 -0.04
C ALA A 29 9.61 -4.51 -0.54
N ASN A 30 9.57 -5.75 -0.05
CA ASN A 30 10.45 -6.82 -0.51
C ASN A 30 10.24 -7.12 -2.00
N HIS A 31 8.98 -7.26 -2.43
CA HIS A 31 8.63 -7.48 -3.84
C HIS A 31 9.11 -6.34 -4.74
N VAL A 32 8.94 -5.07 -4.33
CA VAL A 32 9.46 -3.90 -5.06
C VAL A 32 10.99 -3.97 -5.22
N ASN A 33 11.70 -4.33 -4.14
CA ASN A 33 13.15 -4.51 -4.19
C ASN A 33 13.54 -5.65 -5.14
N GLU A 34 12.89 -6.81 -5.04
CA GLU A 34 13.13 -7.98 -5.90
C GLU A 34 13.00 -7.62 -7.38
N VAL A 35 11.87 -7.04 -7.80
CA VAL A 35 11.66 -6.68 -9.20
C VAL A 35 12.63 -5.60 -9.68
N SER A 36 13.05 -4.68 -8.80
CA SER A 36 14.02 -3.65 -9.15
C SER A 36 15.43 -4.22 -9.34
N ASN A 37 15.83 -5.21 -8.53
CA ASN A 37 17.14 -5.86 -8.59
C ASN A 37 17.34 -6.73 -9.83
N MET A 38 16.26 -7.06 -10.54
CA MET A 38 16.31 -7.71 -11.85
C MET A 38 16.64 -6.72 -13.00
N THR A 39 16.83 -5.44 -12.69
CA THR A 39 17.11 -4.38 -13.67
C THR A 39 18.43 -3.67 -13.35
N LEU A 40 18.86 -2.76 -14.23
CA LEU A 40 20.03 -1.91 -13.97
C LEU A 40 19.70 -0.67 -13.12
N TYR A 41 18.43 -0.37 -12.86
CA TYR A 41 18.04 0.87 -12.17
C TYR A 41 18.71 1.08 -10.80
N PRO A 42 18.83 0.07 -9.93
CA PRO A 42 19.44 0.26 -8.61
C PRO A 42 20.95 0.53 -8.65
N THR A 43 21.61 0.22 -9.77
CA THR A 43 23.08 0.32 -9.89
C THR A 43 23.56 1.76 -10.14
N VAL A 44 22.66 2.66 -10.52
CA VAL A 44 22.99 4.04 -10.89
C VAL A 44 22.59 5.00 -9.77
N LYS A 45 23.50 5.91 -9.40
CA LYS A 45 23.20 7.02 -8.49
C LYS A 45 22.20 7.97 -9.16
N SER A 46 20.95 7.88 -8.73
CA SER A 46 19.85 8.71 -9.24
C SER A 46 18.87 9.11 -8.13
N TRP A 47 17.98 10.04 -8.44
CA TRP A 47 16.87 10.39 -7.55
C TRP A 47 15.93 9.21 -7.25
N TYR A 48 15.81 8.23 -8.17
CA TYR A 48 15.05 7.01 -7.94
C TYR A 48 15.59 6.18 -6.79
N THR A 49 16.91 6.21 -6.59
CA THR A 49 17.63 5.50 -5.54
C THR A 49 17.85 6.36 -4.28
N GLY A 50 17.26 7.57 -4.23
CA GLY A 50 17.52 8.55 -3.17
C GLY A 50 18.94 9.12 -3.18
N ALA A 51 19.69 8.92 -4.27
CA ALA A 51 21.12 9.20 -4.31
C ALA A 51 21.52 10.67 -4.29
N ASN A 52 20.54 11.52 -4.58
CA ASN A 52 20.67 12.95 -4.73
C ASN A 52 20.66 13.70 -3.39
N ILE A 53 20.35 13.05 -2.27
CA ILE A 53 20.32 13.65 -0.94
C ILE A 53 21.30 12.92 -0.03
N GLU A 54 22.23 13.66 0.57
CA GLU A 54 23.18 13.13 1.55
C GLU A 54 22.45 12.65 2.81
N GLY A 55 22.87 11.51 3.37
CA GLY A 55 22.22 10.90 4.54
C GLY A 55 20.89 10.19 4.27
N LYS A 56 20.28 10.33 3.09
CA LYS A 56 19.03 9.62 2.75
C LYS A 56 19.29 8.13 2.51
N PRO A 57 18.45 7.22 3.06
CA PRO A 57 18.50 5.80 2.75
C PRO A 57 18.45 5.53 1.23
N ARG A 58 19.26 4.58 0.77
CA ARG A 58 19.32 4.17 -0.64
C ARG A 58 18.33 3.04 -0.88
N MET A 59 17.24 3.35 -1.57
CA MET A 59 16.24 2.36 -1.97
C MET A 59 15.61 2.76 -3.31
N PHE A 60 15.30 1.80 -4.16
CA PHE A 60 14.58 2.05 -5.39
C PHE A 60 13.08 2.17 -5.07
N MET A 61 12.55 3.39 -5.06
CA MET A 61 11.17 3.66 -4.67
C MET A 61 10.10 3.26 -5.70
N PRO A 62 10.30 3.38 -7.02
CA PRO A 62 9.27 3.02 -7.99
C PRO A 62 9.03 1.51 -8.10
N TYR A 63 7.87 1.14 -8.61
CA TYR A 63 7.60 -0.25 -8.98
C TYR A 63 8.17 -0.59 -10.38
N ALA A 64 9.25 -1.37 -10.42
CA ALA A 64 9.92 -1.74 -11.68
C ALA A 64 9.19 -2.85 -12.49
N GLY A 65 8.17 -3.49 -11.93
CA GLY A 65 7.45 -4.60 -12.58
C GLY A 65 6.48 -4.21 -13.70
N GLY A 66 6.34 -2.91 -13.99
CA GLY A 66 5.48 -2.39 -15.05
C GLY A 66 3.99 -2.26 -14.68
N LEU A 67 3.29 -1.41 -15.43
CA LEU A 67 1.92 -0.98 -15.11
C LEU A 67 0.89 -2.11 -15.18
N ASN A 68 1.05 -3.07 -16.10
CA ASN A 68 0.11 -4.19 -16.24
C ASN A 68 0.15 -5.10 -15.02
N VAL A 69 1.36 -5.47 -14.56
CA VAL A 69 1.55 -6.29 -13.36
C VAL A 69 1.07 -5.54 -12.12
N TYR A 70 1.36 -4.25 -12.01
CA TYR A 70 0.86 -3.41 -10.91
C TYR A 70 -0.67 -3.43 -10.83
N ARG A 71 -1.35 -3.17 -11.95
CA ARG A 71 -2.82 -3.19 -12.02
C ARG A 71 -3.39 -4.56 -11.71
N GLN A 72 -2.72 -5.63 -12.14
CA GLN A 72 -3.13 -6.99 -11.85
C GLN A 72 -3.10 -7.28 -10.34
N LYS A 73 -2.01 -6.90 -9.66
CA LYS A 73 -1.91 -7.02 -8.20
C LYS A 73 -2.96 -6.21 -7.45
N CYS A 74 -3.26 -4.99 -7.91
CA CYS A 74 -4.35 -4.20 -7.33
C CYS A 74 -5.72 -4.89 -7.48
N LYS A 75 -5.98 -5.53 -8.62
CA LYS A 75 -7.22 -6.28 -8.85
C LYS A 75 -7.30 -7.54 -7.99
N GLU A 76 -6.19 -8.25 -7.80
CA GLU A 76 -6.11 -9.41 -6.91
C GLU A 76 -6.48 -9.02 -5.47
N ILE A 77 -5.90 -7.94 -4.95
CA ILE A 77 -6.25 -7.43 -3.60
C ILE A 77 -7.75 -7.12 -3.48
N VAL A 78 -8.34 -6.49 -4.50
CA VAL A 78 -9.79 -6.19 -4.48
C VAL A 78 -10.64 -7.46 -4.58
N ALA A 79 -10.23 -8.43 -5.39
CA ALA A 79 -10.93 -9.71 -5.57
C ALA A 79 -10.85 -10.59 -4.31
N ASP A 80 -9.74 -10.49 -3.57
CA ASP A 80 -9.47 -11.25 -2.36
C ASP A 80 -9.88 -10.49 -1.09
N ASP A 81 -10.95 -9.71 -1.16
CA ASP A 81 -11.55 -8.96 -0.04
C ASP A 81 -10.54 -8.12 0.76
N TYR A 82 -9.58 -7.50 0.06
CA TYR A 82 -8.49 -6.71 0.63
C TYR A 82 -7.59 -7.51 1.58
N GLN A 83 -7.21 -8.73 1.19
CA GLN A 83 -6.21 -9.53 1.91
C GLN A 83 -4.96 -8.68 2.23
N GLY A 84 -4.50 -8.76 3.49
CA GLY A 84 -3.39 -7.95 3.98
C GLY A 84 -3.78 -6.59 4.56
N PHE A 85 -5.08 -6.26 4.59
CA PHE A 85 -5.61 -5.05 5.23
C PHE A 85 -6.44 -5.38 6.46
N SER A 86 -6.38 -4.47 7.43
CA SER A 86 -7.22 -4.44 8.64
C SER A 86 -8.29 -3.37 8.49
N PHE A 87 -9.50 -3.68 8.97
CA PHE A 87 -10.62 -2.74 8.99
C PHE A 87 -11.07 -2.50 10.43
N ALA A 88 -11.42 -1.26 10.75
CA ALA A 88 -12.01 -0.92 12.04
C ALA A 88 -13.27 -0.07 11.89
N LYS A 89 -14.15 -0.19 12.89
CA LYS A 89 -15.30 0.68 13.09
C LYS A 89 -15.00 1.60 14.27
N SER A 90 -15.37 2.87 14.19
CA SER A 90 -15.33 3.73 15.37
C SER A 90 -16.34 3.21 16.39
N SER A 91 -15.90 3.01 17.62
CA SER A 91 -16.83 2.82 18.73
C SER A 91 -17.66 4.09 18.87
N SER A 92 -18.98 3.99 18.81
CA SER A 92 -19.85 5.12 19.13
C SER A 92 -19.51 5.63 20.53
N THR A 93 -19.13 6.90 20.66
CA THR A 93 -19.08 7.58 21.95
C THR A 93 -20.46 7.42 22.61
N PRO A 94 -20.56 6.88 23.83
CA PRO A 94 -21.84 6.81 24.52
C PRO A 94 -22.40 8.23 24.66
N SER A 95 -23.62 8.44 24.18
CA SER A 95 -24.36 9.68 24.46
C SER A 95 -24.45 9.82 25.99
N ILE A 96 -23.81 10.84 26.53
CA ILE A 96 -24.08 11.23 27.92
C ILE A 96 -25.49 11.80 27.92
N GLU A 97 -26.46 11.02 28.39
CA GLU A 97 -27.77 11.56 28.78
C GLU A 97 -27.54 12.57 29.90
N ALA A 98 -27.81 13.84 29.61
CA ALA A 98 -27.82 14.90 30.59
C ALA A 98 -28.99 14.66 31.57
N LEU A 99 -28.66 14.60 32.86
CA LEU A 99 -29.61 14.64 33.97
C LEU A 99 -30.29 16.02 34.06
#